data_AF-X6GB03-F1
#
_entry.id   AF-X6GB03-F1
#
_cell.length_a   1.000
_cell.length_b   1.000
_cell.length_c   1.000
_cell.angle_alpha   90.00
_cell.angle_beta   90.00
_cell.angle_gamma   90.00
#
_symmetry.space_group_name_H-M   'P 1'
#
loop_
_entity.id
_entity.type
_entity.pdbx_description
1 polymer ?
#
loop_
_entity_poly.entity_id
_entity_poly.type
_entity_poly.pdbx_seq_one_letter_code
_entity_poly.pdbx_strand_id
1 'polypeptide(L)'
;MTVILENLPFLSGKESVVRSVARWHEWATHNEPNNWQDLLDKSDRALEIVGREIAAAKSSAEAAAASLRWQTYDTGRAQMIATLLGIAKRRMQAQPIFAADQGRAIGFIAFGKDAIGGTLKAIPLSHWEAGSMDWDRSILSVADGVQWYGVKILDLFDLESGLGAQLVEEINEPALDENEGTGGPGRPTSLHLVEIEFRRRRDAGQLKASLAGECDHLAAWLKSTHPSRPQMTSKTIQNRIRAEFKSARK
;
A
#
# COMPACT_ATOMS: atom_id res chain seq x y z
N MET A 1 14.24 20.02 6.18
CA MET A 1 13.75 19.86 7.56
C MET A 1 13.46 18.38 7.74
N THR A 2 14.20 17.64 8.57
CA THR A 2 14.00 16.19 8.70
C THR A 2 12.70 15.91 9.45
N VAL A 3 11.79 15.11 8.87
CA VAL A 3 10.55 14.70 9.55
C VAL A 3 10.92 13.69 10.64
N ILE A 4 10.56 14.00 11.89
CA ILE A 4 10.76 13.09 13.02
C ILE A 4 9.62 12.08 13.03
N LEU A 5 9.86 10.88 12.49
CA LEU A 5 8.85 9.84 12.30
C LEU A 5 8.15 9.46 13.62
N GLU A 6 8.87 9.51 14.74
CA GLU A 6 8.35 9.14 16.06
C GLU A 6 7.18 10.01 16.54
N ASN A 7 7.07 11.23 16.03
CA ASN A 7 6.03 12.19 16.41
C ASN A 7 4.80 12.15 15.50
N LEU A 8 4.80 11.31 14.46
CA LEU A 8 3.68 11.22 13.54
C LEU A 8 2.48 10.53 14.20
N PRO A 9 1.24 10.96 13.86
CA PRO A 9 0.00 10.42 14.44
C PRO A 9 -0.34 9.06 13.82
N PHE A 10 0.48 8.05 14.12
CA PHE A 10 0.23 6.69 13.63
C PHE A 10 -1.08 6.12 14.18
N LEU A 11 -1.78 5.41 13.31
CA LEU A 11 -2.92 4.58 13.66
C LEU A 11 -2.44 3.43 14.58
N SER A 12 -2.98 3.39 15.80
CA SER A 12 -2.67 2.38 16.81
C SER A 12 -3.47 1.07 16.60
N GLY A 13 -2.85 0.11 15.91
CA GLY A 13 -3.38 -1.24 15.76
C GLY A 13 -4.57 -1.38 14.81
N LYS A 14 -5.03 -2.61 14.61
CA LYS A 14 -6.04 -3.01 13.62
C LYS A 14 -7.31 -2.14 13.64
N GLU A 15 -7.84 -1.84 14.82
CA GLU A 15 -9.11 -1.12 14.96
C GLU A 15 -9.02 0.33 14.49
N SER A 16 -7.91 1.01 14.76
CA SER A 16 -7.71 2.40 14.31
C SER A 16 -7.62 2.49 12.79
N VAL A 17 -7.00 1.50 12.14
CA VAL A 17 -6.93 1.39 10.68
C VAL A 17 -8.32 1.19 10.08
N VAL A 18 -9.10 0.28 10.65
CA VAL A 18 -10.49 0.03 10.23
C VAL A 18 -11.32 1.32 10.32
N ARG A 19 -11.23 2.05 11.43
CA ARG A 19 -11.98 3.31 11.63
C ARG A 19 -11.51 4.44 10.73
N SER A 20 -10.21 4.56 10.45
CA SER A 20 -9.70 5.54 9.48
C SER A 20 -10.23 5.25 8.07
N VAL A 21 -10.21 3.99 7.62
CA VAL A 21 -10.79 3.62 6.31
C VAL A 21 -12.29 3.90 6.26
N ALA A 22 -13.03 3.58 7.32
CA ALA A 22 -14.46 3.81 7.40
C ALA A 22 -14.81 5.31 7.34
N ARG A 23 -14.10 6.15 8.12
CA ARG A 23 -14.22 7.61 8.11
C ARG A 23 -13.91 8.20 6.73
N TRP A 24 -12.86 7.70 6.08
CA TRP A 24 -12.54 8.13 4.72
C TRP A 24 -13.66 7.80 3.73
N HIS A 25 -14.28 6.62 3.84
CA HIS A 25 -15.40 6.26 2.97
C HIS A 25 -16.63 7.13 3.24
N GLU A 26 -16.94 7.43 4.49
CA GLU A 26 -17.97 8.40 4.86
C GLU A 26 -17.74 9.75 4.17
N TRP A 27 -16.52 10.29 4.25
CA TRP A 27 -16.14 11.52 3.55
C TRP A 27 -16.31 11.39 2.02
N ALA A 28 -15.81 10.31 1.42
CA ALA A 28 -15.87 10.07 -0.02
C ALA A 28 -17.30 9.91 -0.55
N THR A 29 -18.22 9.45 0.30
CA THR A 29 -19.65 9.26 -0.01
C THR A 29 -20.50 10.43 0.46
N HIS A 30 -19.91 11.57 0.82
CA HIS A 30 -20.63 12.76 1.27
C HIS A 30 -21.63 12.47 2.41
N ASN A 31 -21.24 11.58 3.34
CA ASN A 31 -22.06 11.15 4.48
C ASN A 31 -23.39 10.48 4.08
N GLU A 32 -23.43 9.77 2.95
CA GLU A 32 -24.57 8.92 2.62
C GLU A 32 -24.86 7.89 3.74
N PRO A 33 -26.14 7.58 4.01
CA PRO A 33 -26.50 6.59 5.01
C PRO A 33 -25.98 5.19 4.64
N ASN A 34 -25.72 4.36 5.65
CA ASN A 34 -25.13 3.01 5.48
C ASN A 34 -23.72 3.02 4.87
N ASN A 35 -22.96 4.11 5.06
CA ASN A 35 -21.52 4.08 4.86
C ASN A 35 -20.85 3.14 5.89
N TRP A 36 -19.58 2.79 5.65
CA TRP A 36 -18.85 1.85 6.51
C TRP A 36 -18.75 2.29 7.98
N GLN A 37 -18.69 3.60 8.25
CA GLN A 37 -18.61 4.11 9.62
C GLN A 37 -19.94 3.85 10.35
N ASP A 38 -21.07 4.22 9.74
CA ASP A 38 -22.41 3.95 10.27
C ASP A 38 -22.67 2.44 10.46
N LEU A 39 -22.26 1.60 9.50
CA LEU A 39 -22.39 0.14 9.61
C LEU A 39 -21.58 -0.45 10.76
N LEU A 40 -20.34 0.01 10.96
CA LEU A 40 -19.52 -0.40 12.11
C LEU A 40 -20.17 0.02 13.43
N ASP A 41 -20.62 1.26 13.53
CA ASP A 41 -21.23 1.79 14.76
C ASP A 41 -22.57 1.11 15.08
N LYS A 42 -23.34 0.72 14.05
CA LYS A 42 -24.54 -0.12 14.22
C LYS A 42 -24.17 -1.53 14.72
N SER A 43 -23.10 -2.11 14.19
CA SER A 43 -22.63 -3.44 14.60
C SER A 43 -22.11 -3.46 16.03
N ASP A 44 -21.33 -2.45 16.43
CA ASP A 44 -20.80 -2.31 17.79
C ASP A 44 -21.96 -2.18 18.79
N ARG A 45 -22.96 -1.34 18.48
CA ARG A 45 -24.17 -1.20 19.31
C ARG A 45 -24.96 -2.49 19.41
N ALA A 46 -25.12 -3.23 18.32
CA ALA A 46 -25.83 -4.51 18.32
C ALA A 46 -25.14 -5.54 19.23
N LEU A 47 -23.81 -5.63 19.18
CA LEU A 47 -23.04 -6.52 20.06
C LEU A 47 -23.15 -6.11 21.53
N GLU A 48 -23.11 -4.81 21.84
CA GLU A 48 -23.28 -4.31 23.21
C GLU A 48 -24.68 -4.63 23.77
N ILE A 49 -25.73 -4.46 22.95
CA ILE A 49 -27.11 -4.78 23.33
C ILE A 49 -27.22 -6.28 23.62
N VAL A 50 -26.76 -7.15 22.71
CA VAL A 50 -26.86 -8.60 22.92
C VAL A 50 -25.98 -9.06 24.09
N GLY A 51 -24.82 -8.45 24.32
CA GLY A 51 -24.01 -8.71 25.51
C GLY A 51 -24.79 -8.45 26.81
N ARG A 52 -25.56 -7.35 26.86
CA ARG A 52 -26.47 -7.06 27.98
C ARG A 52 -27.62 -8.05 28.09
N GLU A 53 -28.19 -8.51 26.97
CA GLU A 53 -29.22 -9.55 26.97
C GLU A 53 -28.71 -10.88 27.54
N ILE A 54 -27.50 -11.30 27.17
CA ILE A 54 -26.85 -12.50 27.73
C ILE A 54 -26.69 -12.34 29.24
N ALA A 55 -26.18 -11.18 29.69
CA ALA A 55 -25.98 -10.91 31.11
C ALA A 55 -27.30 -10.86 31.92
N ALA A 56 -28.40 -10.46 31.30
CA ALA A 56 -29.71 -10.33 31.93
C ALA A 56 -30.62 -11.56 31.77
N ALA A 57 -30.16 -12.61 31.07
CA ALA A 57 -30.94 -13.79 30.78
C ALA A 57 -31.38 -14.53 32.07
N LYS A 58 -32.67 -14.83 32.18
CA LYS A 58 -33.27 -15.50 33.34
C LYS A 58 -33.37 -17.01 33.16
N SER A 59 -33.15 -17.49 31.95
CA SER A 59 -33.17 -18.92 31.62
C SER A 59 -32.04 -19.29 30.67
N SER A 60 -31.69 -20.58 30.67
CA SER A 60 -30.73 -21.14 29.72
C SER A 60 -31.18 -20.96 28.26
N ALA A 61 -32.49 -21.07 27.99
CA ALA A 61 -33.05 -20.87 26.66
C ALA A 61 -32.88 -19.41 26.17
N GLU A 62 -33.13 -18.43 27.05
CA GLU A 62 -32.89 -17.01 26.74
C GLU A 62 -31.41 -16.72 26.48
N ALA A 63 -30.52 -17.24 27.33
CA ALA A 63 -29.08 -17.09 27.18
C ALA A 63 -28.57 -17.71 25.87
N ALA A 64 -29.07 -18.89 25.50
CA ALA A 64 -28.72 -19.56 24.25
C ALA A 64 -29.19 -18.76 23.02
N ALA A 65 -30.42 -18.25 23.06
CA ALA A 65 -30.95 -17.42 21.97
C ALA A 65 -30.17 -16.11 21.80
N ALA A 66 -29.82 -15.43 22.90
CA ALA A 66 -28.98 -14.24 22.86
C ALA A 66 -27.55 -14.56 22.37
N SER A 67 -26.96 -15.67 22.81
CA SER A 67 -25.65 -16.12 22.35
C SER A 67 -25.62 -16.38 20.84
N LEU A 68 -26.68 -16.97 20.26
CA LEU A 68 -26.77 -17.17 18.81
C LEU A 68 -26.83 -15.84 18.05
N ARG A 69 -27.56 -14.84 18.56
CA ARG A 69 -27.57 -13.49 17.98
C ARG A 69 -26.20 -12.84 18.06
N TRP A 70 -25.51 -12.97 19.20
CA TRP A 70 -24.16 -12.43 19.38
C TRP A 70 -23.21 -13.01 18.35
N GLN A 71 -23.20 -14.34 18.17
CA GLN A 71 -22.37 -15.00 17.16
C GLN A 71 -22.67 -14.52 15.74
N THR A 72 -23.95 -14.28 15.43
CA THR A 72 -24.37 -13.75 14.13
C THR A 72 -23.81 -12.34 13.90
N TYR A 73 -23.95 -11.45 14.88
CA TYR A 73 -23.42 -10.08 14.78
C TYR A 73 -21.89 -10.04 14.78
N ASP A 74 -21.24 -10.87 15.59
CA ASP A 74 -19.78 -10.95 15.65
C ASP A 74 -19.20 -11.44 14.32
N THR A 75 -19.81 -12.45 13.71
CA THR A 75 -19.44 -12.93 12.37
C THR A 75 -19.60 -11.82 11.32
N GLY A 76 -20.73 -11.11 11.33
CA GLY A 76 -20.96 -9.99 10.42
C GLY A 76 -19.92 -8.87 10.61
N ARG A 77 -19.62 -8.51 11.86
CA ARG A 77 -18.58 -7.53 12.19
C ARG A 77 -17.20 -7.96 11.72
N ALA A 78 -16.83 -9.22 11.94
CA ALA A 78 -15.55 -9.77 11.51
C ALA A 78 -15.38 -9.70 9.98
N GLN A 79 -16.44 -9.98 9.21
CA GLN A 79 -16.44 -9.85 7.76
C GLN A 79 -16.24 -8.39 7.32
N MET A 80 -16.94 -7.44 7.95
CA MET A 80 -16.77 -6.01 7.65
C MET A 80 -15.34 -5.53 7.94
N ILE A 81 -14.77 -5.94 9.08
CA ILE A 81 -13.37 -5.65 9.42
C ILE A 81 -12.44 -6.21 8.36
N ALA A 82 -12.62 -7.46 7.94
CA ALA A 82 -11.80 -8.07 6.89
C ALA A 82 -11.89 -7.29 5.57
N THR A 83 -13.10 -6.85 5.18
CA THR A 83 -13.30 -6.01 3.99
C THR A 83 -12.55 -4.68 4.11
N LEU A 84 -12.66 -3.98 5.24
CA LEU A 84 -12.02 -2.69 5.48
C LEU A 84 -10.49 -2.80 5.53
N LEU A 85 -9.95 -3.86 6.12
CA LEU A 85 -8.51 -4.15 6.08
C LEU A 85 -8.03 -4.48 4.67
N GLY A 86 -8.86 -5.15 3.86
CA GLY A 86 -8.61 -5.35 2.44
C GLY A 86 -8.56 -4.02 1.66
N ILE A 87 -9.44 -3.07 1.98
CA ILE A 87 -9.40 -1.71 1.43
C ILE A 87 -8.12 -0.98 1.90
N ALA A 88 -7.78 -1.05 3.20
CA ALA A 88 -6.55 -0.46 3.74
C ALA A 88 -5.31 -0.96 2.99
N LYS A 89 -5.21 -2.28 2.78
CA LYS A 89 -4.11 -2.89 2.02
C LYS A 89 -4.04 -2.34 0.59
N ARG A 90 -5.17 -2.27 -0.12
CA ARG A 90 -5.20 -1.70 -1.47
C ARG A 90 -4.77 -0.23 -1.50
N ARG A 91 -5.08 0.54 -0.45
CA ARG A 91 -4.60 1.93 -0.32
C ARG A 91 -3.11 2.02 -0.06
N MET A 92 -2.53 1.08 0.69
CA MET A 92 -1.08 0.96 0.85
C MET A 92 -0.36 0.54 -0.42
N GLN A 93 -1.07 -0.19 -1.30
CA GLN A 93 -0.61 -0.57 -2.64
C GLN A 93 -0.80 0.54 -3.68
N ALA A 94 -1.43 1.66 -3.30
CA ALA A 94 -1.51 2.84 -4.14
C ALA A 94 -0.45 3.85 -3.70
N GLN A 95 0.16 4.55 -4.66
CA GLN A 95 1.04 5.67 -4.31
C GLN A 95 0.23 6.78 -3.63
N PRO A 96 0.71 7.33 -2.50
CA PRO A 96 0.08 8.50 -1.91
C PRO A 96 0.22 9.69 -2.86
N ILE A 97 -0.83 10.51 -2.92
CA ILE A 97 -0.89 11.68 -3.81
C ILE A 97 -1.08 12.96 -3.00
N PHE A 98 -0.59 14.07 -3.54
CA PHE A 98 -0.96 15.40 -3.08
C PHE A 98 -2.09 15.95 -3.96
N ALA A 99 -3.29 16.08 -3.40
CA ALA A 99 -4.44 16.65 -4.09
C ALA A 99 -4.36 18.18 -4.02
N ALA A 100 -3.71 18.80 -5.01
CA ALA A 100 -3.42 20.23 -5.02
C ALA A 100 -4.68 21.11 -4.98
N ASP A 101 -5.77 20.67 -5.62
CA ASP A 101 -7.09 21.29 -5.59
C ASP A 101 -7.71 21.31 -4.18
N GLN A 102 -7.36 20.34 -3.35
CA GLN A 102 -7.85 20.19 -1.99
C GLN A 102 -6.84 20.64 -0.93
N GLY A 103 -5.64 21.05 -1.36
CA GLY A 103 -4.53 21.45 -0.49
C GLY A 103 -4.13 20.39 0.53
N ARG A 104 -4.28 19.10 0.22
CA ARG A 104 -4.06 18.01 1.20
C ARG A 104 -3.44 16.77 0.57
N ALA A 105 -2.67 16.03 1.37
CA ALA A 105 -2.16 14.72 0.98
C ALA A 105 -3.23 13.65 1.24
N ILE A 106 -3.34 12.68 0.33
CA ILE A 106 -4.31 11.59 0.40
C ILE A 106 -3.59 10.28 0.14
N GLY A 107 -3.80 9.32 1.02
CA GLY A 107 -3.17 8.00 0.91
C GLY A 107 -2.78 7.47 2.27
N PHE A 108 -2.37 6.21 2.29
CA PHE A 108 -1.74 5.64 3.47
C PHE A 108 -0.26 5.45 3.21
N ILE A 109 0.53 5.65 4.26
CA ILE A 109 1.94 5.27 4.28
C ILE A 109 2.13 4.30 5.43
N ALA A 110 2.79 3.19 5.15
CA ALA A 110 3.19 2.28 6.19
C ALA A 110 4.65 2.47 6.56
N PHE A 111 4.92 2.33 7.85
CA PHE A 111 6.26 2.33 8.41
C PHE A 111 6.46 1.05 9.22
N GLY A 112 7.68 0.53 9.24
CA GLY A 112 8.01 -0.66 10.02
C GLY A 112 9.51 -0.77 10.26
N LYS A 113 9.90 -1.83 10.95
CA LYS A 113 11.31 -2.17 11.19
C LYS A 113 11.66 -3.43 10.40
N ASP A 114 12.70 -3.37 9.59
CA ASP A 114 13.22 -4.50 8.81
C ASP A 114 13.96 -5.56 9.65
N ALA A 115 14.21 -5.25 10.93
CA ALA A 115 14.74 -6.16 11.93
C ALA A 115 14.15 -5.88 13.32
N ILE A 116 14.16 -6.87 14.21
CA ILE A 116 13.78 -6.70 15.61
C ILE A 116 14.75 -5.68 16.25
N GLY A 117 14.19 -4.58 16.78
CA GLY A 117 14.98 -3.48 17.35
C GLY A 117 15.53 -2.48 16.34
N GLY A 118 15.28 -2.65 15.04
CA GLY A 118 15.68 -1.71 13.99
C GLY A 118 15.02 -0.33 14.10
N THR A 119 15.46 0.58 13.24
CA THR A 119 14.86 1.91 13.09
C THR A 119 13.57 1.82 12.28
N LEU A 120 12.65 2.74 12.55
CA LEU A 120 11.40 2.83 11.81
C LEU A 120 11.69 3.42 10.41
N LYS A 121 11.25 2.75 9.36
CA LYS A 121 11.43 3.16 7.95
C LYS A 121 10.12 3.03 7.20
N ALA A 122 9.95 3.81 6.13
CA ALA A 122 8.85 3.63 5.20
C ALA A 122 8.95 2.24 4.54
N ILE A 123 7.84 1.50 4.49
CA ILE A 123 7.79 0.19 3.86
C ILE A 123 7.60 0.39 2.35
N PRO A 124 8.47 -0.17 1.50
CA PRO A 124 8.35 -0.04 0.05
C PRO A 124 7.02 -0.54 -0.50
N LEU A 125 6.50 0.12 -1.53
CA LEU A 125 5.26 -0.28 -2.22
C LEU A 125 5.29 -1.73 -2.70
N SER A 126 6.43 -2.15 -3.28
CA SER A 126 6.65 -3.51 -3.77
C SER A 126 6.50 -4.58 -2.66
N HIS A 127 6.78 -4.23 -1.41
CA HIS A 127 6.62 -5.13 -0.28
C HIS A 127 5.14 -5.29 0.12
N TRP A 128 4.30 -4.27 -0.11
CA TRP A 128 2.85 -4.38 0.07
C TRP A 128 2.16 -5.16 -1.04
N GLU A 129 2.68 -5.05 -2.26
CA GLU A 129 2.21 -5.83 -3.41
C GLU A 129 2.52 -7.32 -3.23
N ALA A 130 3.75 -7.65 -2.83
CA ALA A 130 4.22 -9.03 -2.66
C ALA A 130 3.94 -9.63 -1.27
N GLY A 131 3.59 -8.81 -0.28
CA GLY A 131 3.52 -9.23 1.12
C GLY A 131 2.13 -9.60 1.63
N SER A 132 2.12 -10.33 2.74
CA SER A 132 0.94 -10.65 3.55
C SER A 132 1.06 -10.01 4.93
N MET A 133 0.01 -9.29 5.33
CA MET A 133 -0.03 -8.53 6.58
C MET A 133 -0.79 -9.31 7.65
N ASP A 134 -0.12 -9.55 8.78
CA ASP A 134 -0.73 -9.96 10.04
C ASP A 134 -1.06 -8.70 10.85
N TRP A 135 -2.33 -8.30 10.80
CA TRP A 135 -2.84 -7.09 11.44
C TRP A 135 -2.82 -7.15 12.97
N ASP A 136 -2.95 -8.34 13.55
CA ASP A 136 -2.98 -8.52 15.01
C ASP A 136 -1.57 -8.45 15.59
N ARG A 137 -0.59 -9.01 14.88
CA ARG A 137 0.82 -8.95 15.28
C ARG A 137 1.55 -7.71 14.77
N SER A 138 0.92 -6.95 13.87
CA SER A 138 1.55 -5.82 13.17
C SER A 138 2.83 -6.25 12.45
N ILE A 139 2.76 -7.36 11.71
CA ILE A 139 3.89 -7.95 10.96
C ILE A 139 3.51 -8.06 9.48
N LEU A 140 4.32 -7.48 8.59
CA LEU A 140 4.24 -7.73 7.16
C LEU A 140 5.31 -8.75 6.77
N SER A 141 4.88 -9.89 6.24
CA SER A 141 5.78 -10.90 5.68
C SER A 141 5.78 -10.79 4.16
N VAL A 142 6.96 -10.62 3.57
CA VAL A 142 7.18 -10.53 2.13
C VAL A 142 7.78 -11.86 1.64
N ALA A 143 7.72 -12.12 0.33
CA ALA A 143 8.47 -13.22 -0.27
C ALA A 143 9.96 -13.16 0.09
N ASP A 144 10.65 -14.31 -0.02
CA ASP A 144 12.10 -14.45 0.24
C ASP A 144 12.53 -14.21 1.70
N GLY A 145 11.59 -14.28 2.65
CA GLY A 145 11.88 -14.25 4.09
C GLY A 145 12.03 -12.85 4.68
N VAL A 146 11.80 -11.80 3.90
CA VAL A 146 11.80 -10.42 4.39
C VAL A 146 10.59 -10.19 5.29
N GLN A 147 10.81 -9.64 6.48
CA GLN A 147 9.76 -9.31 7.44
C GLN A 147 9.89 -7.87 7.93
N TRP A 148 8.74 -7.24 8.15
CA TRP A 148 8.63 -5.94 8.80
C TRP A 148 7.88 -6.09 10.12
N TYR A 149 8.48 -5.60 11.19
CA TYR A 149 7.96 -5.67 12.54
C TYR A 149 7.42 -4.33 13.01
N GLY A 150 6.40 -4.38 13.88
CA GLY A 150 5.82 -3.19 14.49
C GLY A 150 5.27 -2.23 13.45
N VAL A 151 4.63 -2.77 12.42
CA VAL A 151 4.09 -2.00 11.29
C VAL A 151 3.09 -0.98 11.82
N LYS A 152 3.34 0.29 11.50
CA LYS A 152 2.49 1.44 11.81
C LYS A 152 1.95 2.03 10.53
N ILE A 153 0.72 2.53 10.59
CA ILE A 153 0.05 3.13 9.43
C ILE A 153 -0.16 4.60 9.73
N LEU A 154 0.14 5.44 8.74
CA LEU A 154 -0.14 6.85 8.74
C LEU A 154 -1.22 7.14 7.70
N ASP A 155 -2.31 7.76 8.14
CA ASP A 155 -3.30 8.34 7.23
C ASP A 155 -2.88 9.76 6.91
N LEU A 156 -2.54 10.03 5.64
CA LEU A 156 -2.15 11.36 5.20
C LEU A 156 -3.29 12.38 5.32
N PHE A 157 -4.53 11.91 5.36
CA PHE A 157 -5.70 12.77 5.55
C PHE A 157 -5.70 13.46 6.93
N ASP A 158 -5.07 12.84 7.94
CA ASP A 158 -5.00 13.36 9.31
C ASP A 158 -3.82 14.33 9.52
N LEU A 159 -3.01 14.60 8.48
CA LEU A 159 -1.86 15.50 8.56
C LEU A 159 -2.17 16.93 8.13
N GLU A 160 -1.45 17.88 8.70
CA GLU A 160 -1.39 19.24 8.18
C GLU A 160 -0.85 19.24 6.74
N SER A 161 -1.41 20.11 5.90
CA SER A 161 -1.16 20.15 4.45
C SER A 161 0.32 20.21 4.07
N GLY A 162 1.10 21.04 4.76
CA GLY A 162 2.54 21.19 4.53
C GLY A 162 3.34 19.93 4.86
N LEU A 163 3.02 19.28 5.99
CA LEU A 163 3.69 18.03 6.41
C LEU A 163 3.31 16.86 5.49
N GLY A 164 2.04 16.79 5.09
CA GLY A 164 1.58 15.78 4.13
C GLY A 164 2.25 15.91 2.76
N ALA A 165 2.37 17.13 2.23
CA ALA A 165 3.07 17.39 0.97
C ALA A 165 4.54 16.93 1.06
N GLN A 166 5.22 17.30 2.14
CA GLN A 166 6.62 16.96 2.37
C GLN A 166 6.83 15.43 2.43
N LEU A 167 5.96 14.70 3.14
CA LEU A 167 6.07 13.24 3.22
C LEU A 167 5.79 12.56 1.88
N VAL A 168 4.82 13.06 1.11
CA VAL A 168 4.54 12.56 -0.24
C VAL A 168 5.76 12.77 -1.14
N GLU A 169 6.43 13.92 -1.05
CA GLU A 169 7.66 14.19 -1.77
C GLU A 169 8.79 13.25 -1.32
N GLU A 170 9.07 13.14 -0.02
CA GLU A 170 10.15 12.30 0.54
C GLU A 170 10.00 10.81 0.20
N ILE A 171 8.76 10.30 0.11
CA ILE A 171 8.50 8.89 -0.22
C ILE A 171 8.53 8.63 -1.72
N ASN A 172 8.12 9.62 -2.51
CA ASN A 172 8.17 9.54 -3.97
C ASN A 172 9.53 9.96 -4.52
N GLU A 173 10.38 10.60 -3.71
CA GLU A 173 11.77 10.85 -4.03
C GLU A 173 12.42 9.49 -4.33
N PRO A 174 13.02 9.32 -5.51
CA PRO A 174 13.75 8.11 -5.81
C PRO A 174 14.93 8.09 -4.85
N ALA A 175 14.84 7.27 -3.78
CA ALA A 175 15.87 7.14 -2.75
C ALA A 175 17.25 7.29 -3.37
N LEU A 176 17.87 8.46 -3.18
CA LEU A 176 19.26 8.68 -3.51
C LEU A 176 20.02 7.84 -2.49
N ASP A 177 20.38 6.63 -2.92
CA ASP A 177 21.14 5.69 -2.13
C ASP A 177 22.41 6.41 -1.64
N GLU A 178 22.56 6.64 -0.33
CA GLU A 178 23.72 7.32 0.28
C GLU A 178 25.05 6.55 0.07
N ASN A 179 25.05 5.50 -0.75
CA ASN A 179 26.22 4.79 -1.26
C ASN A 179 26.53 5.14 -2.72
N GLU A 180 26.56 6.42 -3.08
CA GLU A 180 27.14 6.89 -4.36
C GLU A 180 28.68 6.82 -4.34
N GLY A 181 29.21 5.61 -4.18
CA GLY A 181 30.58 5.24 -4.51
C GLY A 181 30.69 4.87 -6.00
N THR A 182 31.50 5.62 -6.72
CA THR A 182 31.75 5.44 -8.15
C THR A 182 32.44 4.10 -8.48
N GLY A 183 31.68 3.11 -8.95
CA GLY A 183 32.19 2.02 -9.81
C GLY A 183 32.33 0.64 -9.17
N GLY A 184 31.68 -0.38 -9.77
CA GLY A 184 31.85 -1.79 -9.43
C GLY A 184 30.56 -2.63 -9.51
N PRO A 185 30.64 -3.97 -9.58
CA PRO A 185 29.49 -4.87 -9.79
C PRO A 185 28.53 -4.81 -8.60
N GLY A 186 27.23 -4.61 -8.86
CA GLY A 186 26.20 -4.37 -7.83
C GLY A 186 25.37 -3.09 -8.06
N ARG A 187 25.69 -2.31 -9.09
CA ARG A 187 24.97 -1.06 -9.42
C ARG A 187 23.50 -1.31 -9.83
N PRO A 188 22.52 -0.57 -9.30
CA PRO A 188 21.14 -0.67 -9.76
C PRO A 188 21.07 -0.29 -11.23
N THR A 189 20.63 -1.24 -12.05
CA THR A 189 20.43 -1.00 -13.48
C THR A 189 18.98 -0.58 -13.71
N SER A 190 18.76 0.37 -14.62
CA SER A 190 17.42 0.72 -15.12
C SER A 190 16.77 -0.41 -15.96
N LEU A 191 17.36 -1.60 -15.92
CA LEU A 191 16.99 -2.78 -16.69
C LEU A 191 15.56 -3.22 -16.40
N HIS A 192 15.19 -3.24 -15.12
CA HIS A 192 13.85 -3.65 -14.71
C HIS A 192 12.77 -2.70 -15.26
N LEU A 193 13.02 -1.38 -15.28
CA LEU A 193 12.11 -0.39 -15.88
C LEU A 193 11.94 -0.64 -17.39
N VAL A 194 13.05 -0.88 -18.08
CA VAL A 194 13.04 -1.18 -19.52
C VAL A 194 12.32 -2.50 -19.82
N GLU A 195 12.49 -3.53 -18.99
CA GLU A 195 11.78 -4.81 -19.12
C GLU A 195 10.27 -4.67 -18.90
N ILE A 196 9.86 -3.91 -17.88
CA ILE A 196 8.45 -3.65 -17.58
C ILE A 196 7.80 -2.91 -18.75
N GLU A 197 8.41 -1.84 -19.24
CA GLU A 197 7.86 -1.09 -20.37
C GLU A 197 7.85 -1.93 -21.65
N PHE A 198 8.88 -2.73 -21.90
CA PHE A 198 8.90 -3.66 -23.03
C PHE A 198 7.72 -4.65 -22.98
N ARG A 199 7.46 -5.27 -21.83
CA ARG A 199 6.32 -6.19 -21.64
C ARG A 199 4.99 -5.47 -21.84
N ARG A 200 4.82 -4.28 -21.26
CA ARG A 200 3.62 -3.44 -21.46
C ARG A 200 3.37 -3.15 -22.94
N ARG A 201 4.41 -2.78 -23.68
CA ARG A 201 4.33 -2.48 -25.13
C ARG A 201 4.04 -3.74 -25.94
N ARG A 202 4.62 -4.89 -25.58
CA ARG A 202 4.30 -6.19 -26.20
C ARG A 202 2.84 -6.54 -26.02
N ASP A 203 2.34 -6.49 -24.79
CA ASP A 203 0.97 -6.89 -24.45
C ASP A 203 -0.06 -5.94 -25.08
N ALA A 204 0.32 -4.68 -25.31
CA ALA A 204 -0.46 -3.70 -26.06
C ALA A 204 -0.31 -3.79 -27.60
N GLY A 205 0.49 -4.72 -28.14
CA GLY A 205 0.75 -4.83 -29.59
C GLY A 205 1.50 -3.64 -30.20
N GLN A 206 2.25 -2.88 -29.39
CA GLN A 206 2.90 -1.62 -29.76
C GLN A 206 4.38 -1.77 -30.15
N LEU A 207 4.89 -3.00 -30.27
CA LEU A 207 6.30 -3.25 -30.60
C LEU A 207 6.67 -2.67 -31.97
N LYS A 208 7.87 -2.10 -32.07
CA LYS A 208 8.41 -1.61 -33.34
C LYS A 208 8.72 -2.76 -34.30
N ALA A 209 8.76 -2.42 -35.59
CA ALA A 209 9.01 -3.38 -36.67
C ALA A 209 10.43 -3.99 -36.66
N SER A 210 11.38 -3.44 -35.91
CA SER A 210 12.73 -3.97 -35.78
C SER A 210 13.20 -3.92 -34.32
N LEU A 211 14.06 -4.87 -33.93
CA LEU A 211 14.65 -4.92 -32.59
C LEU A 211 15.43 -3.64 -32.29
N ALA A 212 16.19 -3.13 -33.26
CA ALA A 212 16.94 -1.88 -33.12
C ALA A 212 16.00 -0.69 -32.84
N GLY A 213 14.90 -0.58 -33.60
CA GLY A 213 13.92 0.47 -33.40
C GLY A 213 13.19 0.40 -32.05
N GLU A 214 12.97 -0.82 -31.53
CA GLU A 214 12.41 -0.99 -30.18
C GLU A 214 13.43 -0.57 -29.11
N CYS A 215 14.69 -0.96 -29.24
CA CYS A 215 15.74 -0.57 -28.31
C CYS A 215 15.97 0.95 -28.27
N ASP A 216 15.99 1.61 -29.43
CA ASP A 216 16.12 3.06 -29.52
C ASP A 216 14.93 3.78 -28.89
N HIS A 217 13.71 3.24 -29.10
CA HIS A 217 12.51 3.75 -28.46
C HIS A 217 12.60 3.62 -26.94
N LEU A 218 12.97 2.45 -26.41
CA LEU A 218 13.09 2.21 -24.98
C LEU A 218 14.19 3.07 -24.33
N ALA A 219 15.30 3.31 -25.03
CA ALA A 219 16.34 4.22 -24.58
C ALA A 219 15.83 5.68 -24.51
N ALA A 220 15.10 6.13 -25.54
CA ALA A 220 14.49 7.47 -25.55
C ALA A 220 13.38 7.63 -24.50
N TRP A 221 12.58 6.59 -24.28
CA TRP A 221 11.56 6.53 -23.24
C TRP A 221 12.20 6.61 -21.85
N LEU A 222 13.27 5.86 -21.59
CA LEU A 222 14.00 5.90 -20.33
C LEU A 222 14.56 7.31 -20.07
N LYS A 223 15.10 7.96 -21.10
CA LYS A 223 15.65 9.31 -21.00
C LYS A 223 14.60 10.38 -20.71
N SER A 224 13.40 10.25 -21.29
CA SER A 224 12.32 11.23 -21.14
C SER A 224 11.48 11.02 -19.88
N THR A 225 11.21 9.76 -19.53
CA THR A 225 10.32 9.38 -18.41
C THR A 225 11.09 9.26 -17.09
N HIS A 226 12.36 8.87 -17.16
CA HIS A 226 13.21 8.64 -16.00
C HIS A 226 14.58 9.32 -16.17
N PRO A 227 14.64 10.66 -16.34
CA PRO A 227 15.89 11.37 -16.62
C PRO A 227 16.94 11.23 -15.51
N SER A 228 16.50 11.01 -14.26
CA SER A 228 17.37 10.82 -13.09
C SER A 228 17.93 9.40 -12.93
N ARG A 229 17.47 8.42 -13.72
CA ARG A 229 17.95 7.03 -13.64
C ARG A 229 19.20 6.80 -14.49
N PRO A 230 20.01 5.77 -14.19
CA PRO A 230 21.13 5.40 -15.05
C PRO A 230 20.67 5.14 -16.49
N GLN A 231 21.14 5.97 -17.41
CA GLN A 231 20.76 5.88 -18.81
C GLN A 231 21.38 4.64 -19.44
N MET A 232 20.59 3.92 -20.22
CA MET A 232 21.03 2.71 -20.92
C MET A 232 21.21 2.99 -22.40
N THR A 233 22.25 2.41 -22.98
CA THR A 233 22.42 2.44 -24.43
C THR A 233 21.50 1.42 -25.10
N SER A 234 21.09 1.69 -26.35
CA SER A 234 20.32 0.75 -27.16
C SER A 234 21.00 -0.62 -27.26
N LYS A 235 22.34 -0.66 -27.28
CA LYS A 235 23.12 -1.90 -27.31
C LYS A 235 22.94 -2.74 -26.04
N THR A 236 22.92 -2.10 -24.87
CA THR A 236 22.70 -2.79 -23.59
C THR A 236 21.28 -3.35 -23.50
N ILE A 237 20.28 -2.56 -23.92
CA ILE A 237 18.88 -2.98 -23.97
C ILE A 237 18.70 -4.17 -24.94
N GLN A 238 19.32 -4.08 -26.12
CA GLN A 238 19.28 -5.12 -27.14
C GLN A 238 19.78 -6.47 -26.61
N ASN A 239 20.90 -6.48 -25.89
CA ASN A 239 21.46 -7.71 -25.33
C ASN A 239 20.47 -8.40 -24.37
N ARG A 240 19.60 -7.62 -23.72
CA ARG A 240 18.62 -8.16 -22.77
C ARG A 240 17.35 -8.69 -23.43
N ILE A 241 16.71 -7.89 -24.27
CA ILE A 241 15.35 -8.19 -24.76
C ILE A 241 15.33 -9.05 -26.03
N ARG A 242 16.49 -9.34 -26.64
CA ARG A 242 16.60 -10.02 -27.94
C ARG A 242 15.86 -11.36 -28.01
N ALA A 243 15.97 -12.18 -26.97
CA ALA A 243 15.31 -13.48 -26.93
C ALA A 243 13.79 -13.33 -26.86
N GLU A 244 13.30 -12.44 -25.99
CA GLU A 244 11.87 -12.20 -25.77
C GLU A 244 11.20 -11.53 -26.99
N PHE A 245 11.86 -10.55 -27.60
CA PHE A 245 11.39 -9.90 -28.83
C PHE A 245 11.25 -10.87 -30.00
N LYS A 246 12.17 -11.85 -30.12
CA LYS A 246 12.09 -12.89 -31.17
C LYS A 246 10.91 -13.84 -30.95
N SER A 247 10.61 -14.18 -29.70
CA SER A 247 9.48 -15.05 -29.36
C SER A 247 8.14 -14.36 -29.57
N ALA A 248 8.02 -13.07 -29.26
CA ALA A 248 6.79 -12.29 -29.41
C ALA A 248 6.37 -12.04 -30.87
N ARG A 249 7.22 -12.39 -31.85
CA ARG A 249 6.99 -12.17 -33.28
C ARG A 249 6.88 -13.46 -34.10
N LYS A 250 6.89 -14.62 -33.44
CA LYS A 250 6.48 -15.88 -34.06
C LYS A 250 4.96 -16.00 -33.99
#